data_AF-A0A653Z1S7-F1
#
_entry.id   AF-A0A653Z1S7-F1
#
_cell.length_a   1.000
_cell.length_b   1.000
_cell.length_c   1.000
_cell.angle_alpha   90.00
_cell.angle_beta   90.00
_cell.angle_gamma   90.00
#
_symmetry.space_group_name_H-M   'P 1'
#
loop_
_entity.id
_entity.type
_entity.pdbx_description
1 polymer ?
#
loop_
_entity_poly.entity_id
_entity_poly.type
_entity_poly.pdbx_seq_one_letter_code
_entity_poly.pdbx_strand_id
1 'polypeptide(L)'
;MTTPENRGYATDTLDLPGWKHIYSGKVRDLYEPADEAVLQRFGQDCVLVVASDRISAYDHVLSSEIPDKGRILTQLSLWWFDQLGVEHHVLGSTVEDGVPAEVEGRAMICKKLDMFPVECIARGYLTGSGLVEYKASGTVCNIPLPEGLVDGSRLEHAIFTPSAKALIGEHDENITYDAVVALVGDDIAGRLSELTLKIYTTAEKIARERGIILADTKAEFGYDAVSGSITLGDEVLTPDSSRFWDAATYKPGQAQPSYDKQYVRDWLTSAESGWDKSSDTPPPALPADVVDRTRSRYVEAYEKITGKTFS
;
A
#
# COMPACT_ATOMS: atom_id res chain seq x y z
N MET A 1 -7.79 11.97 29.58
CA MET A 1 -6.81 11.44 28.62
C MET A 1 -7.36 11.74 27.25
N THR A 2 -6.86 12.79 26.61
CA THR A 2 -7.28 13.22 25.27
C THR A 2 -6.67 12.26 24.27
N THR A 3 -7.53 11.49 23.60
CA THR A 3 -7.17 10.77 22.36
C THR A 3 -6.53 11.78 21.42
N PRO A 4 -5.34 11.50 20.84
CA PRO A 4 -4.84 12.36 19.78
C PRO A 4 -5.88 12.32 18.65
N GLU A 5 -6.47 13.46 18.32
CA GLU A 5 -7.33 13.60 17.14
C GLU A 5 -6.49 13.21 15.93
N ASN A 6 -6.71 12.01 15.42
CA ASN A 6 -6.08 11.52 14.21
C ASN A 6 -6.69 12.30 13.03
N ARG A 7 -6.24 13.55 12.83
CA ARG A 7 -6.79 14.47 11.82
C ARG A 7 -6.42 13.97 10.44
N GLY A 8 -7.31 13.17 9.85
CA GLY A 8 -7.22 12.75 8.45
C GLY A 8 -7.15 13.95 7.50
N TYR A 9 -6.87 13.66 6.24
CA TYR A 9 -6.82 14.67 5.18
C TYR A 9 -8.21 15.27 4.96
N ALA A 10 -8.29 16.59 4.83
CA ALA A 10 -9.53 17.25 4.39
C ALA A 10 -9.75 16.91 2.92
N THR A 11 -10.74 16.07 2.63
CA THR A 11 -11.08 15.61 1.28
C THR A 11 -12.59 15.68 1.07
N ASP A 12 -13.02 15.72 -0.18
CA ASP A 12 -14.43 15.57 -0.53
C ASP A 12 -14.84 14.13 -0.26
N THR A 13 -15.75 13.94 0.71
CA THR A 13 -16.21 12.62 1.16
C THR A 13 -17.57 12.31 0.57
N LEU A 14 -17.84 11.03 0.34
CA LEU A 14 -19.13 10.57 -0.17
C LEU A 14 -20.11 10.39 0.98
N ASP A 15 -21.33 10.89 0.82
CA ASP A 15 -22.43 10.52 1.70
C ASP A 15 -22.98 9.16 1.27
N LEU A 16 -22.70 8.13 2.07
CA LEU A 16 -23.02 6.74 1.77
C LEU A 16 -24.10 6.23 2.74
N PRO A 17 -25.32 5.91 2.27
CA PRO A 17 -26.40 5.46 3.13
C PRO A 17 -25.99 4.27 4.01
N GLY A 18 -26.25 4.36 5.31
CA GLY A 18 -25.90 3.32 6.29
C GLY A 18 -24.44 3.36 6.76
N TRP A 19 -23.62 4.28 6.26
CA TRP A 19 -22.21 4.42 6.59
C TRP A 19 -21.89 5.84 7.05
N LYS A 20 -21.10 5.97 8.11
CA LYS A 20 -20.59 7.22 8.63
C LYS A 20 -19.11 7.34 8.32
N HIS A 21 -18.71 8.39 7.61
CA HIS A 21 -17.30 8.71 7.40
C HIS A 21 -16.60 8.96 8.74
N ILE A 22 -15.42 8.35 8.92
CA ILE A 22 -14.62 8.52 10.14
C ILE A 22 -13.21 9.05 9.87
N TYR A 23 -12.62 8.72 8.72
CA TYR A 23 -11.23 9.05 8.45
C TYR A 23 -10.94 9.08 6.95
N SER A 24 -10.12 10.05 6.53
CA SER A 24 -9.57 10.12 5.18
C SER A 24 -8.05 10.04 5.25
N GLY A 25 -7.50 8.99 4.66
CA GLY A 25 -6.07 8.87 4.38
C GLY A 25 -5.70 9.52 3.05
N LYS A 26 -4.43 9.38 2.66
CA LYS A 26 -3.90 9.94 1.40
C LYS A 26 -4.74 9.52 0.18
N VAL A 27 -5.17 8.26 0.13
CA VAL A 27 -5.85 7.67 -1.04
C VAL A 27 -7.12 6.87 -0.71
N ARG A 28 -7.47 6.73 0.57
CA ARG A 28 -8.59 5.91 1.01
C ARG A 28 -9.43 6.64 2.06
N ASP A 29 -10.72 6.38 2.01
CA ASP A 29 -11.69 6.88 2.98
C ASP A 29 -12.24 5.67 3.76
N LEU A 30 -12.36 5.84 5.08
CA LEU A 30 -12.82 4.83 6.00
C LEU A 30 -14.15 5.25 6.58
N TYR A 31 -15.11 4.33 6.57
CA TYR A 31 -16.45 4.53 7.12
C TYR A 31 -16.78 3.43 8.13
N GLU A 32 -17.51 3.80 9.16
CA GLU A 32 -18.11 2.87 10.12
C GLU A 32 -19.61 2.70 9.85
N PRO A 33 -20.19 1.53 10.15
CA PRO A 33 -21.64 1.35 10.11
C PRO A 33 -22.37 2.41 10.93
N ALA A 34 -23.31 3.10 10.29
CA ALA A 34 -24.27 4.01 10.94
C ALA A 34 -25.64 3.34 11.15
N ASP A 35 -25.87 2.19 10.51
CA ASP A 35 -27.09 1.40 10.58
C ASP A 35 -26.79 0.02 11.21
N GLU A 36 -27.60 -0.38 12.18
CA GLU A 36 -27.50 -1.66 12.87
C GLU A 36 -27.72 -2.85 11.91
N ALA A 37 -28.48 -2.66 10.82
CA ALA A 37 -28.68 -3.68 9.79
C ALA A 37 -27.36 -4.14 9.14
N VAL A 38 -26.39 -3.24 9.00
CA VAL A 38 -25.05 -3.58 8.47
C VAL A 38 -24.30 -4.49 9.44
N LEU A 39 -24.33 -4.19 10.74
CA LEU A 39 -23.70 -5.01 11.77
C LEU A 39 -24.35 -6.40 11.88
N GLN A 40 -25.69 -6.44 11.85
CA GLN A 40 -26.45 -7.70 11.91
C GLN A 40 -26.14 -8.61 10.72
N ARG A 41 -25.87 -8.05 9.54
CA ARG A 41 -25.54 -8.81 8.34
C ARG A 41 -24.25 -9.63 8.49
N PHE A 42 -23.21 -9.05 9.09
CA PHE A 42 -21.91 -9.70 9.22
C PHE A 42 -21.69 -10.39 10.57
N GLY A 43 -22.55 -10.10 11.56
CA GLY A 43 -22.47 -10.68 12.90
C GLY A 43 -21.22 -10.27 13.69
N GLN A 44 -20.51 -9.22 13.24
CA GLN A 44 -19.30 -8.69 13.86
C GLN A 44 -19.08 -7.23 13.45
N ASP A 45 -18.18 -6.55 14.15
CA ASP A 45 -17.77 -5.19 13.79
C ASP A 45 -17.06 -5.18 12.43
N CYS A 46 -17.46 -4.21 11.59
CA CYS A 46 -16.88 -4.03 10.26
C CYS A 46 -16.67 -2.55 9.96
N VAL A 47 -15.92 -2.30 8.89
CA VAL A 47 -15.65 -0.99 8.32
C VAL A 47 -15.79 -1.08 6.80
N LEU A 48 -16.17 0.02 6.15
CA LEU A 48 -16.10 0.15 4.70
C LEU A 48 -14.84 0.93 4.35
N VAL A 49 -13.96 0.30 3.58
CA VAL A 49 -12.74 0.90 3.03
C VAL A 49 -13.01 1.27 1.58
N VAL A 50 -12.97 2.56 1.25
CA VAL A 50 -13.21 3.07 -0.10
C VAL A 50 -11.90 3.61 -0.67
N ALA A 51 -11.42 3.03 -1.77
CA ALA A 51 -10.29 3.53 -2.52
C ALA A 51 -10.73 4.67 -3.46
N SER A 52 -10.12 5.84 -3.27
CA SER A 52 -10.33 7.00 -4.13
C SER A 52 -9.42 6.97 -5.36
N ASP A 53 -9.69 7.85 -6.31
CA ASP A 53 -8.83 8.09 -7.47
C ASP A 53 -7.71 9.10 -7.15
N ARG A 54 -7.62 9.56 -5.89
CA ARG A 54 -6.54 10.43 -5.42
C ARG A 54 -5.19 9.73 -5.58
N ILE A 55 -4.19 10.54 -5.91
CA ILE A 55 -2.80 10.15 -5.99
C ILE A 55 -1.95 11.10 -5.15
N SER A 56 -0.91 10.55 -4.53
CA SER A 56 0.03 11.33 -3.71
C SER A 56 1.46 11.18 -4.19
N ALA A 57 2.22 12.27 -4.20
CA ALA A 57 3.64 12.28 -4.50
C ALA A 57 4.34 13.29 -3.59
N TYR A 58 5.53 12.93 -3.09
CA TYR A 58 6.32 13.77 -2.18
C TYR A 58 5.49 14.30 -0.99
N ASP A 59 4.68 13.42 -0.39
CA ASP A 59 3.78 13.71 0.73
C ASP A 59 2.66 14.73 0.51
N HIS A 60 2.46 15.17 -0.73
CA HIS A 60 1.28 15.90 -1.15
C HIS A 60 0.26 14.96 -1.79
N VAL A 61 -1.00 15.09 -1.37
CA VAL A 61 -2.14 14.60 -2.16
C VAL A 61 -2.36 15.62 -3.27
N LEU A 62 -2.33 15.17 -4.53
CA LEU A 62 -2.43 16.06 -5.68
C LEU A 62 -3.87 16.51 -5.90
N SER A 63 -4.04 17.69 -6.50
CA SER A 63 -5.37 18.18 -6.93
C SER A 63 -5.94 17.41 -8.12
N SER A 64 -5.08 16.74 -8.89
CA SER A 64 -5.48 15.84 -9.97
C SER A 64 -5.72 14.43 -9.47
N GLU A 65 -6.77 13.80 -9.99
CA GLU A 65 -7.07 12.39 -9.77
C GLU A 65 -6.62 11.54 -10.95
N ILE A 66 -6.41 10.24 -10.71
CA ILE A 66 -6.14 9.25 -11.75
C ILE A 66 -7.42 8.42 -11.91
N PRO A 67 -8.19 8.62 -13.00
CA PRO A 67 -9.46 7.92 -13.17
C PRO A 67 -9.30 6.40 -13.06
N ASP A 68 -10.26 5.76 -12.40
CA ASP A 68 -10.32 4.31 -12.13
C ASP A 68 -9.24 3.76 -11.20
N LYS A 69 -8.30 4.58 -10.70
CA LYS A 69 -7.23 4.10 -9.82
C LYS A 69 -7.81 3.34 -8.63
N GLY A 70 -8.81 3.89 -7.94
CA GLY A 70 -9.44 3.23 -6.80
C GLY A 70 -10.04 1.86 -7.16
N ARG A 71 -10.65 1.74 -8.34
CA ARG A 71 -11.21 0.47 -8.84
C ARG A 71 -10.10 -0.54 -9.14
N ILE A 72 -9.04 -0.11 -9.82
CA ILE A 72 -7.90 -0.95 -10.17
C ILE A 72 -7.21 -1.49 -8.91
N LEU A 73 -6.92 -0.62 -7.93
CA LEU A 73 -6.21 -1.00 -6.71
C LEU A 73 -7.04 -1.95 -5.84
N THR A 74 -8.35 -1.70 -5.76
CA THR A 74 -9.28 -2.56 -5.01
C THR A 74 -9.35 -3.95 -5.63
N GLN A 75 -9.60 -4.03 -6.94
CA GLN A 75 -9.69 -5.33 -7.63
C GLN A 75 -8.37 -6.09 -7.62
N LEU A 76 -7.22 -5.39 -7.68
CA LEU A 76 -5.91 -6.02 -7.56
C LEU A 76 -5.69 -6.59 -6.15
N SER A 77 -6.06 -5.85 -5.10
CA SER A 77 -5.97 -6.34 -3.73
C SER A 77 -6.85 -7.56 -3.50
N LEU A 78 -8.11 -7.53 -3.97
CA LEU A 78 -9.03 -8.69 -3.91
C LEU A 78 -8.44 -9.92 -4.60
N TRP A 79 -7.88 -9.75 -5.80
CA TRP A 79 -7.24 -10.84 -6.52
C TRP A 79 -6.05 -11.42 -5.74
N TRP A 80 -5.24 -10.57 -5.10
CA TRP A 80 -4.12 -11.02 -4.27
C TRP A 80 -4.57 -11.73 -2.99
N PHE A 81 -5.60 -11.25 -2.30
CA PHE A 81 -6.16 -11.94 -1.13
C PHE A 81 -6.51 -13.40 -1.47
N ASP A 82 -7.07 -13.66 -2.66
CA ASP A 82 -7.35 -15.02 -3.16
C ASP A 82 -6.08 -15.86 -3.41
N GLN A 83 -4.94 -15.24 -3.75
CA GLN A 83 -3.72 -15.97 -4.10
C GLN A 83 -2.84 -16.31 -2.88
N LEU A 84 -2.93 -15.54 -1.80
CA LEU A 84 -1.90 -15.53 -0.75
C LEU A 84 -2.05 -16.65 0.28
N GLY A 85 -3.26 -17.19 0.48
CA GLY A 85 -3.52 -18.20 1.52
C GLY A 85 -3.12 -17.71 2.92
N VAL A 86 -3.37 -16.44 3.20
CA VAL A 86 -3.18 -15.76 4.50
C VAL A 86 -4.52 -15.18 4.92
N GLU A 87 -4.84 -15.27 6.21
CA GLU A 87 -6.08 -14.68 6.74
C GLU A 87 -6.11 -13.18 6.49
N HIS A 88 -7.23 -12.67 5.96
CA HIS A 88 -7.40 -11.27 5.59
C HIS A 88 -8.73 -10.69 6.07
N HIS A 89 -8.83 -9.37 6.05
CA HIS A 89 -9.96 -8.65 6.62
C HIS A 89 -11.24 -8.62 5.76
N VAL A 90 -11.21 -8.97 4.47
CA VAL A 90 -12.37 -8.78 3.58
C VAL A 90 -13.56 -9.66 3.99
N LEU A 91 -14.72 -9.04 4.16
CA LEU A 91 -16.03 -9.68 4.41
C LEU A 91 -16.95 -9.60 3.18
N GLY A 92 -16.80 -8.57 2.35
CA GLY A 92 -17.61 -8.35 1.16
C GLY A 92 -17.01 -7.30 0.24
N SER A 93 -17.31 -7.37 -1.05
CA SER A 93 -16.77 -6.43 -2.06
C SER A 93 -17.76 -6.04 -3.17
N THR A 94 -18.96 -6.61 -3.15
CA THR A 94 -20.00 -6.40 -4.16
C THR A 94 -21.23 -5.71 -3.56
N VAL A 95 -22.11 -5.20 -4.43
CA VAL A 95 -23.40 -4.64 -4.01
C VAL A 95 -24.24 -5.72 -3.33
N GLU A 96 -24.20 -6.95 -3.84
CA GLU A 96 -24.85 -8.10 -3.23
C GLU A 96 -24.35 -8.33 -1.81
N ASP A 97 -23.06 -8.13 -1.55
CA ASP A 97 -22.44 -8.21 -0.21
C ASP A 97 -22.81 -7.03 0.71
N GLY A 98 -23.44 -5.98 0.19
CA GLY A 98 -23.86 -4.79 0.95
C GLY A 98 -22.95 -3.57 0.76
N VAL A 99 -22.00 -3.61 -0.18
CA VAL A 99 -21.25 -2.41 -0.59
C VAL A 99 -22.20 -1.42 -1.28
N PRO A 100 -22.18 -0.11 -0.96
CA PRO A 100 -23.01 0.87 -1.67
C PRO A 100 -22.68 0.93 -3.17
N ALA A 101 -23.70 1.05 -4.02
CA ALA A 101 -23.55 1.05 -5.47
C ALA A 101 -22.68 2.20 -5.99
N GLU A 102 -22.66 3.33 -5.28
CA GLU A 102 -21.87 4.52 -5.58
C GLU A 102 -20.35 4.26 -5.57
N VAL A 103 -19.91 3.26 -4.81
CA VAL A 103 -18.51 2.88 -4.62
C VAL A 103 -18.21 1.45 -5.09
N GLU A 104 -19.10 0.88 -5.91
CA GLU A 104 -18.93 -0.45 -6.48
C GLU A 104 -17.58 -0.58 -7.22
N GLY A 105 -16.91 -1.71 -6.99
CA GLY A 105 -15.62 -2.03 -7.61
C GLY A 105 -14.42 -1.29 -7.02
N ARG A 106 -14.61 -0.32 -6.12
CA ARG A 106 -13.54 0.43 -5.42
C ARG A 106 -13.69 0.44 -3.90
N ALA A 107 -14.53 -0.42 -3.35
CA ALA A 107 -14.72 -0.52 -1.92
C ALA A 107 -14.80 -1.97 -1.45
N MET A 108 -14.42 -2.18 -0.19
CA MET A 108 -14.50 -3.45 0.49
C MET A 108 -15.08 -3.23 1.89
N ILE A 109 -16.00 -4.11 2.29
CA ILE A 109 -16.40 -4.23 3.69
C ILE A 109 -15.41 -5.18 4.34
N CYS A 110 -14.79 -4.72 5.41
CA CYS A 110 -13.71 -5.42 6.08
C CYS A 110 -13.99 -5.58 7.57
N LYS A 111 -13.44 -6.62 8.17
CA LYS A 111 -13.34 -6.77 9.64
C LYS A 111 -12.71 -5.52 10.22
N LYS A 112 -13.26 -5.02 11.32
CA LYS A 112 -12.59 -3.99 12.12
C LYS A 112 -11.47 -4.67 12.94
N LEU A 113 -10.23 -4.24 12.71
CA LEU A 113 -9.04 -4.82 13.35
C LEU A 113 -8.38 -3.82 14.30
N ASP A 114 -7.79 -4.34 15.37
CA ASP A 114 -6.87 -3.59 16.21
C ASP A 114 -5.49 -3.58 15.53
N MET A 115 -5.24 -2.56 14.70
CA MET A 115 -4.06 -2.49 13.83
C MET A 115 -2.74 -2.41 14.63
N PHE A 116 -1.74 -3.20 14.24
CA PHE A 116 -0.39 -3.07 14.78
C PHE A 116 0.28 -1.79 14.23
N PRO A 117 1.02 -1.03 15.05
CA PRO A 117 1.65 0.23 14.64
C PRO A 117 2.96 0.00 13.87
N VAL A 118 2.98 -0.99 12.97
CA VAL A 118 4.18 -1.44 12.24
C VAL A 118 3.83 -1.59 10.77
N GLU A 119 4.53 -0.83 9.94
CA GLU A 119 4.55 -1.07 8.50
C GLU A 119 5.45 -2.26 8.20
N CYS A 120 4.85 -3.37 7.79
CA CYS A 120 5.55 -4.61 7.60
C CYS A 120 6.07 -4.71 6.17
N ILE A 121 7.31 -4.25 5.95
CA ILE A 121 7.91 -4.21 4.61
C ILE A 121 8.80 -5.43 4.39
N ALA A 122 8.65 -6.08 3.24
CA ALA A 122 9.60 -7.06 2.73
C ALA A 122 10.31 -6.54 1.49
N ARG A 123 11.61 -6.81 1.39
CA ARG A 123 12.46 -6.46 0.25
C ARG A 123 13.16 -7.69 -0.26
N GLY A 124 13.02 -7.99 -1.55
CA GLY A 124 13.91 -8.96 -2.23
C GLY A 124 14.86 -8.28 -3.20
N TYR A 125 14.76 -6.96 -3.36
CA TYR A 125 15.67 -6.16 -4.14
C TYR A 125 16.09 -4.90 -3.38
N LEU A 126 17.36 -4.52 -3.53
CA LEU A 126 17.92 -3.33 -2.89
C LEU A 126 17.65 -2.09 -3.74
N THR A 127 16.84 -1.18 -3.21
CA THR A 127 16.52 0.11 -3.82
C THR A 127 15.99 1.08 -2.74
N GLY A 128 15.63 2.30 -3.12
CA GLY A 128 14.94 3.24 -2.24
C GLY A 128 15.68 3.52 -0.92
N SER A 129 14.95 3.63 0.19
CA SER A 129 15.53 3.91 1.52
C SER A 129 16.51 2.82 1.98
N GLY A 130 16.28 1.56 1.63
CA GLY A 130 17.22 0.47 1.93
C GLY A 130 18.57 0.65 1.24
N LEU A 131 18.58 1.08 -0.02
CA LEU A 131 19.84 1.39 -0.72
C LEU A 131 20.59 2.59 -0.10
N VAL A 132 19.84 3.59 0.39
CA VAL A 132 20.43 4.77 1.06
C VAL A 132 21.16 4.35 2.34
N GLU A 133 20.52 3.56 3.20
CA GLU A 133 21.16 3.03 4.42
C GLU A 133 22.36 2.14 4.07
N TYR A 134 22.19 1.21 3.12
CA TYR A 134 23.25 0.28 2.73
C TYR A 134 24.51 1.01 2.25
N LYS A 135 24.37 2.10 1.49
CA LYS A 135 25.52 2.92 1.06
C LYS A 135 26.23 3.62 2.22
N ALA A 136 25.52 3.91 3.31
CA ALA A 136 26.07 4.60 4.48
C ALA A 136 26.74 3.64 5.47
N SER A 137 26.15 2.46 5.71
CA SER A 137 26.57 1.56 6.79
C SER A 137 26.71 0.09 6.39
N GLY A 138 26.39 -0.29 5.15
CA GLY A 138 26.36 -1.69 4.72
C GLY A 138 25.17 -2.49 5.28
N THR A 139 24.17 -1.80 5.84
CA THR A 139 22.99 -2.42 6.49
C THR A 139 21.67 -1.95 5.89
N VAL A 140 20.60 -2.70 6.16
CA VAL A 140 19.21 -2.22 6.02
C VAL A 140 18.44 -2.61 7.28
N CYS A 141 17.86 -1.64 8.00
CA CYS A 141 17.27 -1.86 9.33
C CYS A 141 18.24 -2.59 10.28
N ASN A 142 19.54 -2.24 10.25
CA ASN A 142 20.63 -2.92 10.95
C ASN A 142 20.91 -4.38 10.54
N ILE A 143 20.28 -4.89 9.48
CA ILE A 143 20.60 -6.19 8.90
C ILE A 143 21.82 -6.01 7.99
N PRO A 144 22.98 -6.62 8.29
CA PRO A 144 24.16 -6.51 7.44
C PRO A 144 23.91 -7.22 6.11
N LEU A 145 24.26 -6.56 5.01
CA LEU A 145 24.19 -7.13 3.67
C LEU A 145 25.58 -7.34 3.07
N PRO A 146 25.74 -8.28 2.11
CA PRO A 146 27.00 -8.49 1.42
C PRO A 146 27.54 -7.22 0.75
N GLU A 147 28.86 -7.09 0.62
CA GLU A 147 29.48 -5.99 -0.13
C GLU A 147 29.16 -6.05 -1.63
N GLY A 148 29.27 -4.90 -2.32
CA GLY A 148 29.16 -4.81 -3.78
C GLY A 148 27.74 -4.72 -4.33
N LEU A 149 26.72 -4.58 -3.47
CA LEU A 149 25.34 -4.37 -3.94
C LEU A 149 25.18 -2.95 -4.50
N VAL A 150 24.44 -2.87 -5.59
CA VAL A 150 24.06 -1.64 -6.30
C VAL A 150 22.53 -1.50 -6.38
N ASP A 151 22.03 -0.38 -6.88
CA ASP A 151 20.59 -0.19 -7.10
C ASP A 151 20.02 -1.29 -7.99
N GLY A 152 18.87 -1.83 -7.59
CA GLY A 152 18.23 -2.96 -8.25
C GLY A 152 18.89 -4.31 -7.99
N SER A 153 19.89 -4.44 -7.10
CA SER A 153 20.47 -5.75 -6.79
C SER A 153 19.44 -6.68 -6.16
N ARG A 154 19.37 -7.93 -6.63
CA ARG A 154 18.55 -8.96 -6.00
C ARG A 154 19.24 -9.45 -4.73
N LEU A 155 18.48 -9.57 -3.65
CA LEU A 155 18.92 -10.19 -2.40
C LEU A 155 18.77 -11.71 -2.50
N GLU A 156 19.68 -12.45 -1.85
CA GLU A 156 19.63 -13.93 -1.83
C GLU A 156 18.33 -14.43 -1.19
N HIS A 157 17.98 -13.83 -0.06
CA HIS A 157 16.71 -14.01 0.61
C HIS A 157 16.05 -12.65 0.79
N ALA A 158 14.71 -12.63 0.69
CA ALA A 158 13.97 -11.44 1.07
C ALA A 158 14.14 -11.15 2.55
N ILE A 159 14.23 -9.88 2.91
CA ILE A 159 14.42 -9.41 4.28
C ILE A 159 13.22 -8.63 4.76
N PHE A 160 12.90 -8.75 6.05
CA PHE A 160 11.90 -7.97 6.74
C PHE A 160 12.52 -6.67 7.24
N THR A 161 12.02 -5.52 6.77
CA THR A 161 12.61 -4.19 7.03
C THR A 161 11.53 -3.23 7.51
N PRO A 162 11.05 -3.39 8.75
CA PRO A 162 9.87 -2.68 9.24
C PRO A 162 10.09 -1.16 9.34
N SER A 163 9.00 -0.41 9.25
CA SER A 163 8.95 1.00 9.68
C SER A 163 7.89 1.21 10.76
N ALA A 164 8.13 2.18 11.65
CA ALA A 164 7.11 2.65 12.57
C ALA A 164 6.13 3.56 11.83
N LYS A 165 4.83 3.38 12.06
CA LYS A 165 3.82 4.31 11.55
C LYS A 165 3.99 5.66 12.22
N ALA A 166 4.33 6.68 11.43
CA ALA A 166 4.48 8.03 11.94
C ALA A 166 3.11 8.73 12.13
N LEU A 167 3.08 9.83 12.89
CA LEU A 167 1.90 10.70 12.94
C LEU A 167 1.70 11.41 11.59
N ILE A 168 0.47 11.86 11.32
CA ILE A 168 0.14 12.56 10.07
C ILE A 168 1.01 13.81 9.91
N GLY A 169 1.82 13.83 8.85
CA GLY A 169 2.78 14.91 8.55
C GLY A 169 4.25 14.54 8.79
N GLU A 170 4.52 13.37 9.38
CA GLU A 170 5.87 12.81 9.53
C GLU A 170 6.08 11.66 8.52
N HIS A 171 7.34 11.37 8.20
CA HIS A 171 7.69 10.23 7.34
C HIS A 171 7.85 8.97 8.19
N ASP A 172 7.42 7.83 7.66
CA ASP A 172 7.65 6.53 8.31
C ASP A 172 9.16 6.29 8.49
N GLU A 173 9.54 5.97 9.72
CA GLU A 173 10.94 5.75 10.09
C GLU A 173 11.24 4.25 10.05
N ASN A 174 12.29 3.86 9.31
CA ASN A 174 12.80 2.48 9.36
C ASN A 174 13.20 2.13 10.80
N ILE A 175 12.66 1.05 11.34
CA ILE A 175 12.98 0.55 12.68
C ILE A 175 13.65 -0.82 12.61
N THR A 176 14.35 -1.19 13.68
CA THR A 176 14.96 -2.51 13.80
C THR A 176 13.93 -3.56 14.21
N TYR A 177 14.26 -4.84 14.03
CA TYR A 177 13.44 -5.93 14.56
C TYR A 177 13.27 -5.84 16.08
N ASP A 178 14.33 -5.50 16.82
CA ASP A 178 14.26 -5.32 18.28
C ASP A 178 13.30 -4.19 18.68
N ALA A 179 13.21 -3.12 17.89
CA ALA A 179 12.23 -2.06 18.11
C ALA A 179 10.79 -2.55 17.86
N VAL A 180 10.57 -3.42 16.87
CA VAL A 180 9.27 -4.10 16.68
C VAL A 180 8.95 -4.98 17.90
N VAL A 181 9.90 -5.77 18.39
CA VAL A 181 9.72 -6.59 19.61
C VAL A 181 9.34 -5.72 20.81
N ALA A 182 9.96 -4.55 20.96
CA ALA A 182 9.62 -3.61 22.03
C ALA A 182 8.20 -3.03 21.89
N LEU A 183 7.69 -2.88 20.66
CA LEU A 183 6.36 -2.33 20.39
C LEU A 183 5.23 -3.36 20.56
N VAL A 184 5.44 -4.60 20.11
CA VAL A 184 4.36 -5.59 20.00
C VAL A 184 4.64 -6.91 20.72
N GLY A 185 5.83 -7.09 21.30
CA GLY A 185 6.27 -8.35 21.89
C GLY A 185 6.86 -9.33 20.88
N ASP A 186 7.67 -10.26 21.36
CA ASP A 186 8.49 -11.15 20.53
C ASP A 186 7.65 -12.10 19.65
N ASP A 187 6.64 -12.75 20.24
CA ASP A 187 5.77 -13.69 19.52
C ASP A 187 5.03 -13.01 18.35
N ILE A 188 4.53 -11.78 18.56
CA ILE A 188 3.85 -11.01 17.53
C ILE A 188 4.83 -10.52 16.48
N ALA A 189 5.99 -9.99 16.88
CA ALA A 189 7.04 -9.53 15.97
C ALA A 189 7.50 -10.66 15.03
N GLY A 190 7.73 -11.85 15.58
CA GLY A 190 8.09 -13.04 14.80
C GLY A 190 7.01 -13.42 13.80
N ARG A 191 5.74 -13.39 14.22
CA ARG A 191 4.62 -13.73 13.34
C ARG A 191 4.40 -12.69 12.22
N LEU A 192 4.57 -11.40 12.52
CA LEU A 192 4.51 -10.33 11.51
C LEU A 192 5.61 -10.52 10.46
N SER A 193 6.84 -10.78 10.89
CA SER A 193 7.98 -11.05 10.00
C SER A 193 7.70 -12.26 9.09
N GLU A 194 7.27 -13.38 9.68
CA GLU A 194 6.95 -14.61 8.95
C GLU A 194 5.86 -14.40 7.89
N LEU A 195 4.74 -13.78 8.26
CA LEU A 195 3.61 -13.52 7.35
C LEU A 195 4.03 -12.57 6.22
N THR A 196 4.80 -11.53 6.54
CA THR A 196 5.28 -10.56 5.54
C THR A 196 6.17 -11.22 4.50
N LEU A 197 7.12 -12.04 4.95
CA LEU A 197 8.02 -12.77 4.06
C LEU A 197 7.28 -13.84 3.25
N LYS A 198 6.27 -14.51 3.83
CA LYS A 198 5.39 -15.45 3.12
C LYS A 198 4.61 -14.74 2.01
N ILE A 199 4.00 -13.60 2.31
CA ILE A 199 3.25 -12.79 1.33
C ILE A 199 4.18 -12.38 0.19
N TYR A 200 5.31 -11.77 0.52
CA TYR A 200 6.29 -11.31 -0.47
C TYR A 200 6.77 -12.46 -1.35
N THR A 201 7.22 -13.57 -0.77
CA THR A 201 7.80 -14.69 -1.53
C THR A 201 6.77 -15.32 -2.48
N THR A 202 5.53 -15.45 -2.03
CA THR A 202 4.42 -15.96 -2.87
C THR A 202 4.12 -15.02 -4.02
N ALA A 203 3.97 -13.73 -3.73
CA ALA A 203 3.65 -12.71 -4.72
C ALA A 203 4.78 -12.47 -5.73
N GLU A 204 6.03 -12.46 -5.27
CA GLU A 204 7.22 -12.28 -6.10
C GLU A 204 7.29 -13.39 -7.15
N LYS A 205 7.08 -14.65 -6.75
CA LYS A 205 7.04 -15.78 -7.68
C LYS A 205 5.97 -15.58 -8.75
N ILE A 206 4.74 -15.29 -8.33
CA ILE A 206 3.59 -15.13 -9.23
C ILE A 206 3.81 -13.95 -10.19
N ALA A 207 4.27 -12.81 -9.68
CA ALA A 207 4.55 -11.62 -10.48
C ALA A 207 5.68 -11.89 -11.49
N ARG A 208 6.75 -12.58 -11.07
CA ARG A 208 7.90 -12.90 -11.93
C ARG A 208 7.50 -13.78 -13.10
N GLU A 209 6.65 -14.79 -12.87
CA GLU A 209 6.10 -15.64 -13.92
C GLU A 209 5.27 -14.84 -14.95
N ARG A 210 4.77 -13.66 -14.56
CA ARG A 210 4.00 -12.73 -15.39
C ARG A 210 4.82 -11.55 -15.92
N GLY A 211 6.15 -11.65 -15.86
CA GLY A 211 7.07 -10.64 -16.40
C GLY A 211 7.22 -9.38 -15.54
N ILE A 212 6.85 -9.45 -14.26
CA ILE A 212 6.97 -8.33 -13.31
C ILE A 212 7.88 -8.73 -12.15
N ILE A 213 8.86 -7.87 -11.83
CA ILE A 213 9.66 -8.02 -10.63
C ILE A 213 8.99 -7.24 -9.50
N LEU A 214 8.71 -7.92 -8.39
CA LEU A 214 8.31 -7.29 -7.13
C LEU A 214 9.56 -6.95 -6.32
N ALA A 215 9.98 -5.70 -6.34
CA ALA A 215 11.21 -5.27 -5.66
C ALA A 215 11.05 -5.29 -4.14
N ASP A 216 9.99 -4.64 -3.67
CA ASP A 216 9.57 -4.61 -2.28
C ASP A 216 8.05 -4.39 -2.18
N THR A 217 7.49 -4.73 -1.02
CA THR A 217 6.08 -4.48 -0.69
C THR A 217 5.93 -4.14 0.77
N LYS A 218 4.92 -3.34 1.08
CA LYS A 218 4.42 -3.14 2.43
C LYS A 218 3.13 -3.93 2.63
N ALA A 219 2.99 -4.55 3.80
CA ALA A 219 1.75 -5.12 4.31
C ALA A 219 1.43 -4.50 5.67
N GLU A 220 0.16 -4.55 6.06
CA GLU A 220 -0.28 -4.15 7.40
C GLU A 220 -1.13 -5.25 8.01
N PHE A 221 -1.00 -5.40 9.32
CA PHE A 221 -1.72 -6.42 10.06
C PHE A 221 -2.42 -5.80 11.25
N GLY A 222 -3.50 -6.44 11.67
CA GLY A 222 -4.16 -6.14 12.93
C GLY A 222 -4.57 -7.41 13.66
N TYR A 223 -4.86 -7.26 14.94
CA TYR A 223 -5.46 -8.31 15.75
C TYR A 223 -6.97 -8.33 15.50
N ASP A 224 -7.48 -9.49 15.13
CA ASP A 224 -8.91 -9.76 15.02
C ASP A 224 -9.41 -10.29 16.38
N ALA A 225 -10.18 -9.47 17.09
CA ALA A 225 -10.71 -9.85 18.40
C ALA A 225 -11.74 -11.00 18.34
N VAL A 226 -12.34 -11.26 17.18
CA VAL A 226 -13.35 -12.32 17.00
C VAL A 226 -12.66 -13.67 16.81
N SER A 227 -11.65 -13.75 15.94
CA SER A 227 -10.91 -14.99 15.66
C SER A 227 -9.74 -15.23 16.62
N GLY A 228 -9.23 -14.16 17.26
CA GLY A 228 -8.01 -14.19 18.06
C GLY A 228 -6.73 -14.28 17.24
N SER A 229 -6.77 -13.95 15.94
CA SER A 229 -5.64 -14.12 15.02
C SER A 229 -5.02 -12.79 14.56
N ILE A 230 -3.78 -12.88 14.07
CA ILE A 230 -3.15 -11.80 13.30
C ILE A 230 -3.67 -11.89 11.87
N THR A 231 -4.40 -10.85 11.45
CA THR A 231 -5.10 -10.78 10.17
C THR A 231 -4.49 -9.70 9.28
N LEU A 232 -4.28 -10.02 8.00
CA LEU A 232 -3.86 -9.06 6.98
C LEU A 232 -4.98 -8.03 6.73
N GLY A 233 -4.66 -6.77 6.94
CA GLY A 233 -5.55 -5.64 6.69
C GLY A 233 -5.10 -4.80 5.50
N ASP A 234 -5.63 -3.58 5.42
CA ASP A 234 -5.24 -2.56 4.43
C ASP A 234 -5.43 -3.06 2.97
N GLU A 235 -4.73 -2.44 2.01
CA GLU A 235 -4.56 -2.96 0.65
C GLU A 235 -3.34 -3.89 0.62
N VAL A 236 -3.23 -4.73 -0.41
CA VAL A 236 -2.08 -5.62 -0.54
C VAL A 236 -1.60 -5.71 -1.98
N LEU A 237 -0.28 -5.56 -2.16
CA LEU A 237 0.43 -5.80 -3.41
C LEU A 237 -0.10 -4.97 -4.59
N THR A 238 -0.44 -3.70 -4.33
CA THR A 238 -0.79 -2.71 -5.33
C THR A 238 0.43 -1.86 -5.72
N PRO A 239 0.41 -1.12 -6.84
CA PRO A 239 1.50 -0.18 -7.15
C PRO A 239 1.61 1.00 -6.16
N ASP A 240 0.62 1.20 -5.27
CA ASP A 240 0.73 2.17 -4.17
C ASP A 240 1.47 1.57 -2.95
N SER A 241 1.34 0.27 -2.71
CA SER A 241 2.00 -0.44 -1.59
C SER A 241 3.31 -1.14 -1.97
N SER A 242 3.64 -1.19 -3.26
CA SER A 242 4.69 -2.08 -3.79
C SER A 242 5.43 -1.46 -4.97
N ARG A 243 6.73 -1.76 -5.08
CA ARG A 243 7.53 -1.42 -6.25
C ARG A 243 7.53 -2.57 -7.24
N PHE A 244 6.85 -2.36 -8.36
CA PHE A 244 6.83 -3.29 -9.49
C PHE A 244 7.74 -2.78 -10.60
N TRP A 245 8.59 -3.65 -11.15
CA TRP A 245 9.45 -3.35 -12.29
C TRP A 245 9.18 -4.28 -13.45
N ASP A 246 9.37 -3.78 -14.67
CA ASP A 246 9.29 -4.63 -15.86
C ASP A 246 10.53 -5.51 -15.95
N ALA A 247 10.32 -6.83 -15.89
CA ALA A 247 11.40 -7.81 -15.96
C ALA A 247 12.17 -7.72 -17.28
N ALA A 248 11.55 -7.27 -18.37
CA ALA A 248 12.19 -7.14 -19.68
C ALA A 248 13.23 -6.01 -19.72
N THR A 249 13.05 -4.97 -18.90
CA THR A 249 13.96 -3.80 -18.85
C THR A 249 14.83 -3.76 -17.60
N TYR A 250 14.63 -4.70 -16.68
CA TYR A 250 15.35 -4.76 -15.41
C TYR A 250 16.85 -4.93 -15.61
N LYS A 251 17.62 -4.04 -14.97
CA LYS A 251 19.09 -4.06 -15.03
C LYS A 251 19.71 -3.47 -13.76
N PRO A 252 20.39 -4.26 -12.91
CA PRO A 252 21.12 -3.74 -11.76
C PRO A 252 22.13 -2.64 -12.11
N GLY A 253 22.36 -1.73 -11.17
CA GLY A 253 23.31 -0.61 -11.31
C GLY A 253 22.67 0.70 -11.78
N GLN A 254 21.35 0.74 -11.95
CA GLN A 254 20.60 1.94 -12.31
C GLN A 254 19.24 1.96 -11.60
N ALA A 255 18.57 3.11 -11.63
CA ALA A 255 17.18 3.20 -11.22
C ALA A 255 16.29 2.40 -12.19
N GLN A 256 15.29 1.69 -11.66
CA GLN A 256 14.35 0.93 -12.45
C GLN A 256 13.06 1.75 -12.63
N PRO A 257 12.53 1.89 -13.85
CA PRO A 257 11.20 2.46 -14.05
C PRO A 257 10.15 1.62 -13.31
N SER A 258 9.48 2.23 -12.34
CA SER A 258 8.42 1.57 -11.58
C SER A 258 7.07 1.68 -12.30
N TYR A 259 6.23 0.65 -12.22
CA TYR A 259 4.83 0.71 -12.65
C TYR A 259 3.97 1.66 -11.78
N ASP A 260 4.55 2.18 -10.70
CA ASP A 260 3.88 3.10 -9.79
C ASP A 260 3.82 4.55 -10.34
N LYS A 261 3.91 5.52 -9.42
CA LYS A 261 3.81 6.95 -9.61
C LYS A 261 5.02 7.57 -10.35
N GLN A 262 5.79 6.80 -11.11
CA GLN A 262 7.02 7.29 -11.73
C GLN A 262 6.76 8.45 -12.72
N TYR A 263 5.74 8.33 -13.58
CA TYR A 263 5.36 9.42 -14.50
C TYR A 263 4.97 10.71 -13.77
N VAL A 264 4.27 10.59 -12.64
CA VAL A 264 3.90 11.72 -11.78
C VAL A 264 5.13 12.35 -11.16
N ARG A 265 6.04 11.55 -10.60
CA ARG A 265 7.30 12.02 -10.00
C ARG A 265 8.20 12.72 -11.01
N ASP A 266 8.37 12.12 -12.19
CA ASP A 266 9.20 12.67 -13.27
C ASP A 266 8.64 13.99 -13.77
N TRP A 267 7.33 14.09 -13.97
CA TRP A 267 6.71 15.34 -14.38
C TRP A 267 6.83 16.42 -13.30
N LEU A 268 6.51 16.10 -12.04
CA LEU A 268 6.59 17.04 -10.93
C LEU A 268 7.99 17.62 -10.72
N THR A 269 9.03 16.82 -10.97
CA THR A 269 10.43 17.26 -10.82
C THR A 269 11.06 17.76 -12.13
N SER A 270 10.28 17.84 -13.20
CA SER A 270 10.73 18.40 -14.47
C SER A 270 10.80 19.93 -14.43
N ALA A 271 11.54 20.52 -15.37
CA ALA A 271 11.54 21.97 -15.54
C ALA A 271 10.18 22.53 -15.97
N GLU A 272 9.33 21.71 -16.58
CA GLU A 272 8.01 22.11 -17.10
C GLU A 272 6.99 22.34 -15.98
N SER A 273 7.04 21.56 -14.90
CA SER A 273 6.14 21.76 -13.75
C SER A 273 6.40 23.10 -13.06
N GLY A 274 7.63 23.60 -13.13
CA GLY A 274 8.08 24.77 -12.38
C GLY A 274 8.00 24.60 -10.85
N TRP A 275 7.81 23.38 -10.37
CA TRP A 275 7.60 23.09 -8.95
C TRP A 275 8.89 22.65 -8.26
N ASP A 276 9.17 23.28 -7.12
CA ASP A 276 10.27 22.88 -6.24
C ASP A 276 9.74 21.98 -5.13
N LYS A 277 10.14 20.70 -5.18
CA LYS A 277 9.78 19.69 -4.18
C LYS A 277 10.28 19.99 -2.76
N SER A 278 11.22 20.92 -2.60
CA SER A 278 11.73 21.36 -1.30
C SER A 278 11.02 22.61 -0.77
N SER A 279 10.06 23.14 -1.54
CA SER A 279 9.24 24.28 -1.12
C SER A 279 7.96 23.84 -0.41
N ASP A 280 7.38 24.74 0.38
CA ASP A 280 6.06 24.53 1.01
C ASP A 280 4.88 24.74 0.04
N THR A 281 5.16 24.99 -1.25
CA THR A 281 4.10 25.27 -2.24
C THR A 281 3.46 23.95 -2.68
N PRO A 282 2.12 23.84 -2.70
CA PRO A 282 1.46 22.65 -3.23
C PRO A 282 1.88 22.36 -4.69
N PRO A 283 2.02 21.08 -5.09
CA PRO A 283 2.35 20.74 -6.45
C PRO A 283 1.25 21.20 -7.44
N PRO A 284 1.63 21.58 -8.68
CA PRO A 284 0.68 21.95 -9.71
C PRO A 284 -0.17 20.74 -10.15
N ALA A 285 -1.31 21.04 -10.79
CA ALA A 285 -2.16 20.02 -11.39
C ALA A 285 -1.41 19.27 -12.51
N LEU A 286 -1.65 17.96 -12.60
CA LEU A 286 -1.06 17.10 -13.62
C LEU A 286 -1.67 17.40 -15.00
N PRO A 287 -0.86 17.45 -16.07
CA PRO A 287 -1.35 17.45 -17.44
C PRO A 287 -2.11 16.16 -17.78
N ALA A 288 -3.04 16.25 -18.73
CA ALA A 288 -3.88 15.12 -19.13
C ALA A 288 -3.06 13.91 -19.61
N ASP A 289 -1.96 14.12 -20.33
CA ASP A 289 -1.12 13.01 -20.81
C ASP A 289 -0.38 12.28 -19.68
N VAL A 290 -0.02 12.98 -18.60
CA VAL A 290 0.56 12.37 -17.40
C VAL A 290 -0.50 11.53 -16.70
N VAL A 291 -1.72 12.06 -16.54
CA VAL A 291 -2.86 11.32 -15.96
C VAL A 291 -3.16 10.05 -16.77
N ASP A 292 -3.26 10.16 -18.10
CA ASP A 292 -3.58 9.05 -18.99
C ASP A 292 -2.49 7.97 -18.97
N ARG A 293 -1.21 8.37 -18.98
CA ARG A 293 -0.08 7.43 -18.89
C ARG A 293 -0.02 6.74 -17.55
N THR A 294 -0.28 7.47 -16.46
CA THR A 294 -0.34 6.90 -15.11
C THR A 294 -1.49 5.90 -15.00
N ARG A 295 -2.71 6.24 -15.45
CA ARG A 295 -3.85 5.29 -15.50
C ARG A 295 -3.48 4.06 -16.32
N SER A 296 -2.91 4.25 -17.50
CA SER A 296 -2.52 3.14 -18.39
C SER A 296 -1.53 2.19 -17.73
N ARG A 297 -0.60 2.68 -16.89
CA ARG A 297 0.29 1.80 -16.12
C ARG A 297 -0.39 1.03 -15.02
N TYR A 298 -1.33 1.63 -14.29
CA TYR A 298 -2.13 0.89 -13.30
C TYR A 298 -2.91 -0.23 -13.99
N VAL A 299 -3.53 0.05 -15.14
CA VAL A 299 -4.22 -0.96 -15.95
C VAL A 299 -3.25 -2.04 -16.41
N GLU A 300 -2.11 -1.69 -17.00
CA GLU A 300 -1.13 -2.67 -17.47
C GLU A 300 -0.62 -3.56 -16.34
N ALA A 301 -0.33 -3.00 -15.16
CA ALA A 301 0.08 -3.75 -13.99
C ALA A 301 -1.03 -4.72 -13.56
N TYR A 302 -2.28 -4.26 -13.46
CA TYR A 302 -3.42 -5.12 -13.16
C TYR A 302 -3.57 -6.25 -14.18
N GLU A 303 -3.55 -5.95 -15.47
CA GLU A 303 -3.80 -6.93 -16.53
C GLU A 303 -2.66 -7.96 -16.61
N LYS A 304 -1.40 -7.53 -16.49
CA LYS A 304 -0.26 -8.45 -16.42
C LYS A 304 -0.32 -9.31 -15.16
N ILE A 305 -0.54 -8.71 -13.98
CA ILE A 305 -0.54 -9.43 -12.71
C ILE A 305 -1.71 -10.39 -12.61
N THR A 306 -2.91 -10.03 -13.07
CA THR A 306 -4.12 -10.84 -12.89
C THR A 306 -4.40 -11.75 -14.08
N GLY A 307 -3.94 -11.38 -15.28
CA GLY A 307 -4.31 -12.04 -16.54
C GLY A 307 -5.74 -11.74 -16.99
N LYS A 308 -6.42 -10.77 -16.35
CA LYS A 308 -7.77 -10.32 -16.67
C LYS A 308 -7.72 -8.96 -17.36
N THR A 309 -8.62 -8.71 -18.31
CA THR A 309 -8.80 -7.38 -18.89
C THR A 309 -9.50 -6.46 -17.90
N PHE A 310 -9.02 -5.24 -17.73
CA PHE A 310 -9.70 -4.23 -16.91
C PHE A 310 -10.87 -3.61 -17.69
N SER A 311 -12.07 -3.63 -17.12
CA SER A 311 -13.30 -3.09 -17.71
C SER A 311 -14.05 -2.16 -16.77
#